data_AF-A0A0K8T276-F1
#
_entry.id   AF-A0A0K8T276-F1
#
_cell.length_a   1.000
_cell.length_b   1.000
_cell.length_c   1.000
_cell.angle_alpha   90.00
_cell.angle_beta   90.00
_cell.angle_gamma   90.00
#
_symmetry.space_group_name_H-M   'P 1'
#
loop_
_entity.id
_entity.type
_entity.pdbx_description
1 polymer ?
#
loop_
_entity_poly.entity_id
_entity_poly.type
_entity_poly.pdbx_seq_one_letter_code
_entity_poly.pdbx_strand_id
1 'polypeptide(L)'
;MTKVRRVPWKNRFEWLEVYNMLQNSNDLAETEKAAQHMELWIERGHCPPAVEYTCRFIKPICRDPYFFSSQSNSESGTNLQVQYATSILRFINILGEVESEKSLSLNARALKIGLPEWVVNTRHQISHGSCLPSLDLLRISVDSLLKWLKVNYWEVEKHAMKDLILPDTAFLFKDKFSQLLDIYVHLHEVSSKNTKLVGAINSQDIKEKVLKLGQLQYQLFRQEIRTWETTVMPSVSSVYEPTQLVKITILTTIQLVVRTIKPYFEHETANATEIFVCFLLQDGVDEDIDTRIKRWQPLLAALHAKGRFPILLNRMVDYACNEQSEYHKHAAGWTILLLKSLLKRYKAQKNLTSYHAIVFHLQNESSYI
;
A
#
# COMPACT_ATOMS: atom_id res chain seq x y z
N MET A 1 -6.35 9.91 16.48
CA MET A 1 -5.88 9.43 15.16
C MET A 1 -5.66 10.64 14.27
N THR A 2 -4.45 10.84 13.76
CA THR A 2 -4.18 11.85 12.73
C THR A 2 -4.99 11.54 11.48
N LYS A 3 -5.75 12.51 10.98
CA LYS A 3 -6.63 12.34 9.81
C LYS A 3 -5.77 12.12 8.57
N VAL A 4 -5.79 10.92 8.00
CA VAL A 4 -5.11 10.60 6.74
C VAL A 4 -5.87 11.28 5.60
N ARG A 5 -5.19 12.12 4.81
CA ARG A 5 -5.75 12.83 3.66
C ARG A 5 -5.16 12.26 2.37
N ARG A 6 -6.01 11.90 1.42
CA ARG A 6 -5.59 11.54 0.06
C ARG A 6 -5.23 12.81 -0.72
N VAL A 7 -4.12 12.80 -1.43
CA VAL A 7 -3.57 13.94 -2.19
C VAL A 7 -3.14 13.50 -3.60
N PRO A 8 -3.11 14.42 -4.60
CA PRO A 8 -2.79 14.08 -5.98
C PRO A 8 -1.28 14.10 -6.34
N TRP A 9 -0.44 14.71 -5.51
CA TRP A 9 1.03 14.66 -5.66
C TRP A 9 1.60 13.39 -5.04
N LYS A 10 2.69 12.87 -5.63
CA LYS A 10 3.39 11.66 -5.25
C LYS A 10 4.01 11.74 -3.87
N ASN A 11 4.65 12.88 -3.55
CA ASN A 11 5.33 13.10 -2.29
C ASN A 11 5.44 14.60 -1.97
N ARG A 12 5.90 14.93 -0.76
CA ARG A 12 6.09 16.33 -0.32
C ARG A 12 7.08 17.09 -1.19
N PHE A 13 8.09 16.41 -1.74
CA PHE A 13 9.08 17.03 -2.62
C PHE A 13 8.44 17.60 -3.88
N GLU A 14 7.62 16.82 -4.60
CA GLU A 14 6.88 17.28 -5.78
C GLU A 14 6.00 18.51 -5.46
N TRP A 15 5.37 18.52 -4.27
CA TRP A 15 4.57 19.67 -3.84
C TRP A 15 5.43 20.91 -3.55
N LEU A 16 6.59 20.73 -2.91
CA LEU A 16 7.53 21.81 -2.60
C LEU A 16 8.16 22.41 -3.86
N GLU A 17 8.42 21.62 -4.89
CA GLU A 17 8.91 22.10 -6.18
C GLU A 17 7.93 23.11 -6.78
N VAL A 18 6.65 22.75 -6.87
CA VAL A 18 5.61 23.67 -7.36
C VAL A 18 5.51 24.91 -6.46
N TYR A 19 5.52 24.74 -5.14
CA TYR A 19 5.51 25.88 -4.21
C TYR A 19 6.68 26.84 -4.44
N ASN A 20 7.89 26.33 -4.70
CA ASN A 20 9.07 27.17 -4.95
C ASN A 20 8.98 27.88 -6.31
N MET A 21 8.51 27.18 -7.36
CA MET A 21 8.24 27.81 -8.67
C MET A 21 7.24 28.97 -8.54
N LEU A 22 6.22 28.83 -7.68
CA LEU A 22 5.25 29.90 -7.39
C LEU A 22 5.87 31.10 -6.66
N GLN A 23 7.00 30.95 -5.94
CA GLN A 23 7.70 32.08 -5.31
C GLN A 23 8.47 32.91 -6.33
N ASN A 24 8.94 32.28 -7.41
CA ASN A 24 9.67 32.92 -8.49
C ASN A 24 8.72 33.46 -9.57
N SER A 25 7.70 34.22 -9.16
CA SER A 25 6.61 34.69 -10.03
C SER A 25 7.03 35.60 -11.20
N ASN A 26 8.32 35.95 -11.29
CA ASN A 26 8.89 36.76 -12.37
C ASN A 26 9.46 35.89 -13.51
N ASP A 27 9.55 34.57 -13.34
CA ASP A 27 9.99 33.64 -14.38
C ASP A 27 8.78 32.97 -15.04
N LEU A 28 8.57 33.28 -16.32
CA LEU A 28 7.49 32.69 -17.11
C LEU A 28 7.62 31.16 -17.20
N ALA A 29 8.83 30.64 -17.38
CA ALA A 29 9.04 29.21 -17.59
C ALA A 29 8.77 28.41 -16.31
N GLU A 30 9.14 28.94 -15.14
CA GLU A 30 8.77 28.31 -13.86
C GLU A 30 7.27 28.42 -13.59
N THR A 31 6.67 29.55 -13.91
CA THR A 31 5.23 29.79 -13.72
C THR A 31 4.38 28.86 -14.61
N GLU A 32 4.77 28.67 -15.88
CA GLU A 32 4.13 27.73 -16.80
C GLU A 32 4.30 26.27 -16.33
N LYS A 33 5.50 25.88 -15.87
CA LYS A 33 5.73 24.53 -15.31
C LYS A 33 4.87 24.28 -14.07
N ALA A 34 4.79 25.25 -13.15
CA ALA A 34 3.92 25.14 -11.98
C ALA A 34 2.45 24.93 -12.39
N ALA A 35 1.98 25.64 -13.41
CA ALA A 35 0.63 25.47 -13.95
C ALA A 35 0.39 24.04 -14.48
N GLN A 36 1.33 23.50 -15.27
CA GLN A 36 1.26 22.12 -15.80
C GLN A 36 1.21 21.07 -14.70
N HIS A 37 2.05 21.20 -13.65
CA HIS A 37 2.00 20.29 -12.51
C HIS A 37 0.64 20.34 -11.80
N MET A 38 0.10 21.53 -11.57
CA MET A 38 -1.22 21.67 -10.94
C MET A 38 -2.34 21.12 -11.82
N GLU A 39 -2.29 21.24 -13.14
CA GLU A 39 -3.25 20.61 -14.07
C GLU A 39 -3.26 19.10 -13.92
N LEU A 40 -2.07 18.47 -13.94
CA LEU A 40 -1.93 17.04 -13.70
C LEU A 40 -2.53 16.63 -12.35
N TRP A 41 -2.35 17.44 -11.32
CA TRP A 41 -2.94 17.17 -10.00
C TRP A 41 -4.47 17.30 -10.00
N ILE A 42 -5.03 18.23 -10.77
CA ILE A 42 -6.48 18.39 -10.94
C ILE A 42 -7.06 17.16 -11.65
N GLU A 43 -6.42 16.70 -12.72
CA GLU A 43 -6.85 15.52 -13.49
C GLU A 43 -6.80 14.22 -12.68
N ARG A 44 -5.82 14.07 -11.78
CA ARG A 44 -5.72 12.93 -10.85
C ARG A 44 -6.87 12.87 -9.82
N GLY A 45 -7.59 13.98 -9.62
CA GLY A 45 -8.68 14.09 -8.66
C GLY A 45 -8.22 14.26 -7.21
N HIS A 46 -9.17 14.53 -6.30
CA HIS A 46 -8.90 14.85 -4.88
C HIS A 46 -7.93 16.03 -4.67
N CYS A 47 -7.82 16.93 -5.66
CA CYS A 47 -7.02 18.12 -5.56
C CYS A 47 -7.67 19.14 -4.60
N PRO A 48 -6.90 19.77 -3.69
CA PRO A 48 -7.44 20.85 -2.86
C PRO A 48 -7.94 22.01 -3.73
N PRO A 49 -9.11 22.60 -3.44
CA PRO A 49 -9.64 23.72 -4.22
C PRO A 49 -8.64 24.89 -4.35
N ALA A 50 -7.85 25.15 -3.31
CA ALA A 50 -6.83 26.20 -3.32
C ALA A 50 -5.77 26.01 -4.42
N VAL A 51 -5.34 24.77 -4.69
CA VAL A 51 -4.41 24.44 -5.79
C VAL A 51 -5.08 24.68 -7.13
N GLU A 52 -6.31 24.20 -7.26
CA GLU A 52 -7.10 24.32 -8.48
C GLU A 52 -7.30 25.79 -8.89
N TYR A 53 -7.59 26.67 -7.93
CA TYR A 53 -7.73 28.10 -8.18
C TYR A 53 -6.41 28.83 -8.38
N THR A 54 -5.35 28.42 -7.69
CA THR A 54 -4.00 28.93 -7.97
C THR A 54 -3.64 28.68 -9.44
N CYS A 55 -3.88 27.46 -9.95
CA CYS A 55 -3.71 27.11 -11.35
C CYS A 55 -4.56 27.99 -12.29
N ARG A 56 -5.85 28.16 -11.99
CA ARG A 56 -6.76 28.98 -12.82
C ARG A 56 -6.40 30.46 -12.87
N PHE A 57 -5.78 31.00 -11.83
CA PHE A 57 -5.29 32.38 -11.84
C PHE A 57 -4.00 32.54 -12.61
N ILE A 58 -3.10 31.55 -12.50
CA ILE A 58 -1.78 31.62 -13.10
C ILE A 58 -1.80 31.40 -14.61
N LYS A 59 -2.68 30.52 -15.11
CA LYS A 59 -2.76 30.26 -16.56
C LYS A 59 -3.01 31.54 -17.41
N PRO A 60 -3.98 32.41 -17.06
CA PRO A 60 -4.13 33.70 -17.74
C PRO A 60 -2.95 34.65 -17.50
N ILE A 61 -2.35 34.66 -16.30
CA ILE A 61 -1.15 35.48 -16.00
C ILE A 61 -0.01 35.11 -16.94
N CYS A 62 0.24 33.82 -17.17
CA CYS A 62 1.24 33.35 -18.11
C CYS A 62 1.02 33.95 -19.50
N ARG A 63 -0.23 34.20 -19.91
CA ARG A 63 -0.64 34.68 -21.25
C ARG A 63 -0.82 36.20 -21.36
N ASP A 64 -0.60 36.91 -20.26
CA ASP A 64 -0.88 38.33 -20.14
C ASP A 64 0.41 39.15 -20.31
N PRO A 65 0.53 39.96 -21.38
CA PRO A 65 1.72 40.78 -21.65
C PRO A 65 2.06 41.78 -20.54
N TYR A 66 1.09 42.11 -19.66
CA TYR A 66 1.33 42.97 -18.51
C TYR A 66 2.31 42.36 -17.51
N PHE A 67 2.25 41.03 -17.31
CA PHE A 67 3.13 40.31 -16.41
C PHE A 67 4.38 39.78 -17.13
N PHE A 68 4.21 39.32 -18.37
CA PHE A 68 5.30 38.76 -19.16
C PHE A 68 5.34 39.38 -20.57
N SER A 69 6.11 40.47 -20.71
CA SER A 69 6.23 41.22 -21.97
C SER A 69 6.84 40.42 -23.13
N SER A 70 7.56 39.34 -22.83
CA SER A 70 8.40 38.59 -23.77
C SER A 70 7.72 37.35 -24.37
N GLN A 71 6.42 37.14 -24.13
CA GLN A 71 5.75 35.91 -24.54
C GLN A 71 5.21 35.96 -25.98
N SER A 72 5.43 34.88 -26.74
CA SER A 72 4.98 34.72 -28.13
C SER A 72 3.49 34.41 -28.29
N ASN A 73 2.82 33.90 -27.25
CA ASN A 73 1.42 33.46 -27.25
C ASN A 73 0.51 34.40 -26.44
N SER A 74 0.67 35.72 -26.62
CA SER A 74 -0.14 36.72 -25.91
C SER A 74 -1.62 36.58 -26.26
N GLU A 75 -2.49 36.63 -25.25
CA GLU A 75 -3.94 36.53 -25.43
C GLU A 75 -4.59 37.92 -25.52
N SER A 76 -5.74 38.01 -26.22
CA SER A 76 -6.43 39.30 -26.37
C SER A 76 -6.97 39.80 -25.03
N GLY A 77 -6.95 41.12 -24.83
CA GLY A 77 -7.39 41.74 -23.58
C GLY A 77 -8.83 41.37 -23.18
N THR A 78 -9.74 41.21 -24.15
CA THR A 78 -11.13 40.78 -23.90
C THR A 78 -11.21 39.34 -23.41
N ASN A 79 -10.38 38.44 -23.93
CA ASN A 79 -10.36 37.04 -23.51
C ASN A 79 -9.71 36.91 -22.11
N LEU A 80 -8.61 37.62 -21.86
CA LEU A 80 -8.02 37.72 -20.52
C LEU A 80 -9.04 38.24 -19.49
N GLN A 81 -9.83 39.26 -19.85
CA GLN A 81 -10.88 39.81 -19.00
C GLN A 81 -11.92 38.74 -18.62
N VAL A 82 -12.38 37.93 -19.58
CA VAL A 82 -13.32 36.83 -19.33
C VAL A 82 -12.71 35.74 -18.45
N GLN A 83 -11.45 35.35 -18.70
CA GLN A 83 -10.77 34.31 -17.92
C GLN A 83 -10.53 34.73 -16.47
N TYR A 84 -10.06 35.96 -16.24
CA TYR A 84 -9.89 36.50 -14.90
C TYR A 84 -11.22 36.61 -14.17
N ALA A 85 -12.24 37.20 -14.81
CA ALA A 85 -13.56 37.34 -14.22
C ALA A 85 -14.17 35.98 -13.83
N THR A 86 -14.06 34.98 -14.70
CA THR A 86 -14.56 33.62 -14.45
C THR A 86 -13.83 32.96 -13.28
N SER A 87 -12.50 33.09 -13.23
CA SER A 87 -11.67 32.50 -12.17
C SER A 87 -11.95 33.14 -10.81
N ILE A 88 -12.05 34.47 -10.75
CA ILE A 88 -12.41 35.23 -9.55
C ILE A 88 -13.80 34.82 -9.06
N LEU A 89 -14.80 34.80 -9.94
CA LEU A 89 -16.17 34.46 -9.60
C LEU A 89 -16.26 33.05 -9.00
N ARG A 90 -15.62 32.07 -9.63
CA ARG A 90 -15.61 30.68 -9.16
C ARG A 90 -14.93 30.54 -7.80
N PHE A 91 -13.78 31.20 -7.62
CA PHE A 91 -13.05 31.17 -6.34
C PHE A 91 -13.89 31.72 -5.19
N ILE A 92 -14.48 32.91 -5.37
CA ILE A 92 -15.30 33.56 -4.33
C ILE A 92 -16.56 32.74 -4.04
N ASN A 93 -17.17 32.11 -5.05
CA ASN A 93 -18.33 31.23 -4.84
C ASN A 93 -17.98 30.03 -3.96
N ILE A 94 -16.85 29.34 -4.21
CA ILE A 94 -16.46 28.18 -3.38
C ILE A 94 -16.12 28.58 -1.95
N LEU A 95 -15.45 29.72 -1.74
CA LEU A 95 -15.28 30.28 -0.39
C LEU A 95 -16.63 30.56 0.30
N GLY A 96 -17.64 30.93 -0.49
CA GLY A 96 -19.03 31.12 -0.10
C GLY A 96 -19.86 29.84 0.10
N GLU A 97 -19.33 28.64 -0.17
CA GLU A 97 -20.07 27.38 -0.03
C GLU A 97 -19.72 26.56 1.22
N VAL A 98 -18.68 26.96 1.96
CA VAL A 98 -18.26 26.31 3.23
C VAL A 98 -19.44 26.21 4.22
N GLU A 99 -19.83 24.97 4.55
CA GLU A 99 -21.09 24.62 5.23
C GLU A 99 -21.26 25.20 6.63
N SER A 100 -20.16 25.39 7.37
CA SER A 100 -20.19 25.84 8.76
C SER A 100 -20.69 27.28 8.94
N GLU A 101 -20.87 28.04 7.86
CA GLU A 101 -21.15 29.49 7.91
C GLU A 101 -22.22 29.94 6.91
N LYS A 102 -23.10 29.04 6.44
CA LYS A 102 -24.16 29.37 5.47
C LYS A 102 -25.14 30.47 5.94
N SER A 103 -25.21 30.76 7.24
CA SER A 103 -26.05 31.82 7.81
C SER A 103 -25.47 33.23 7.67
N LEU A 104 -24.18 33.37 7.33
CA LEU A 104 -23.50 34.66 7.16
C LEU A 104 -23.56 35.12 5.70
N SER A 105 -23.66 36.44 5.50
CA SER A 105 -23.55 37.03 4.16
C SER A 105 -22.16 36.76 3.58
N LEU A 106 -22.05 36.70 2.25
CA LEU A 106 -20.79 36.44 1.58
C LEU A 106 -19.71 37.48 1.93
N ASN A 107 -20.10 38.76 2.11
CA ASN A 107 -19.20 39.81 2.58
C ASN A 107 -18.73 39.57 4.02
N ALA A 108 -19.64 39.18 4.92
CA ALA A 108 -19.28 38.88 6.31
C ALA A 108 -18.32 37.68 6.41
N ARG A 109 -18.49 36.68 5.54
CA ARG A 109 -17.60 35.50 5.46
C ARG A 109 -16.23 35.85 4.90
N ALA A 110 -16.20 36.64 3.83
CA ALA A 110 -14.95 37.09 3.22
C ALA A 110 -14.11 37.92 4.20
N LEU A 111 -14.75 38.81 4.97
CA LEU A 111 -14.09 39.54 6.05
C LEU A 111 -13.55 38.60 7.13
N LYS A 112 -14.32 37.57 7.51
CA LYS A 112 -13.90 36.58 8.52
C LYS A 112 -12.66 35.77 8.11
N ILE A 113 -12.52 35.47 6.82
CA ILE A 113 -11.34 34.77 6.28
C ILE A 113 -10.21 35.72 5.86
N GLY A 114 -10.34 37.03 6.11
CA GLY A 114 -9.30 38.03 5.86
C GLY A 114 -9.16 38.45 4.39
N LEU A 115 -10.20 38.31 3.57
CA LEU A 115 -10.22 38.88 2.21
C LEU A 115 -10.65 40.35 2.23
N PRO A 116 -9.99 41.23 1.45
CA PRO A 116 -10.41 42.63 1.34
C PRO A 116 -11.82 42.77 0.75
N GLU A 117 -12.64 43.64 1.33
CA GLU A 117 -14.03 43.87 0.89
C GLU A 117 -14.13 44.24 -0.59
N TRP A 118 -13.18 45.03 -1.11
CA TRP A 118 -13.20 45.45 -2.51
C TRP A 118 -13.03 44.27 -3.48
N VAL A 119 -12.26 43.23 -3.13
CA VAL A 119 -12.09 42.01 -3.96
C VAL A 119 -13.41 41.23 -4.04
N VAL A 120 -14.16 41.25 -2.94
CA VAL A 120 -15.47 40.61 -2.84
C VAL A 120 -16.50 41.38 -3.67
N ASN A 121 -16.42 42.71 -3.64
CA ASN A 121 -17.27 43.57 -4.47
C ASN A 121 -17.02 43.37 -5.97
N THR A 122 -15.81 42.95 -6.38
CA THR A 122 -15.53 42.58 -7.78
C THR A 122 -16.47 41.48 -8.27
N ARG A 123 -16.90 40.55 -7.40
CA ARG A 123 -17.91 39.52 -7.74
C ARG A 123 -19.24 40.15 -8.17
N HIS A 124 -19.72 41.14 -7.41
CA HIS A 124 -20.98 41.82 -7.72
C HIS A 124 -20.89 42.54 -9.07
N GLN A 125 -19.75 43.19 -9.35
CA GLN A 125 -19.50 43.82 -10.65
C GLN A 125 -19.43 42.80 -11.80
N ILE A 126 -18.82 41.63 -11.59
CA ILE A 126 -18.74 40.56 -12.59
C ILE A 126 -20.12 39.96 -12.89
N SER A 127 -20.95 39.75 -11.86
CA SER A 127 -22.23 39.03 -12.00
C SER A 127 -23.41 39.92 -12.38
N HIS A 128 -23.41 41.18 -11.95
CA HIS A 128 -24.53 42.11 -12.13
C HIS A 128 -24.17 43.41 -12.85
N GLY A 129 -22.87 43.63 -13.13
CA GLY A 129 -22.45 44.77 -13.93
C GLY A 129 -22.94 44.64 -15.37
N SER A 130 -23.30 45.76 -15.99
CA SER A 130 -23.66 45.81 -17.41
C SER A 130 -22.50 45.46 -18.34
N CYS A 131 -21.25 45.56 -17.84
CA CYS A 131 -20.03 45.15 -18.50
C CYS A 131 -19.07 44.51 -17.48
N LEU A 132 -18.12 43.70 -17.96
CA LEU A 132 -17.06 43.15 -17.11
C LEU A 132 -16.18 44.28 -16.54
N PRO A 133 -15.63 44.13 -15.32
CA PRO A 133 -14.70 45.11 -14.75
C PRO A 133 -13.46 45.29 -15.63
N SER A 134 -12.82 46.45 -15.54
CA SER A 134 -11.61 46.73 -16.32
C SER A 134 -10.53 45.67 -16.09
N LEU A 135 -9.74 45.39 -17.13
CA LEU A 135 -8.69 44.37 -17.06
C LEU A 135 -7.70 44.66 -15.93
N ASP A 136 -7.37 45.92 -15.68
CA ASP A 136 -6.47 46.33 -14.60
C ASP A 136 -7.06 46.03 -13.22
N LEU A 137 -8.36 46.26 -13.01
CA LEU A 137 -9.02 45.92 -11.75
C LEU A 137 -9.04 44.40 -11.53
N LEU A 138 -9.22 43.61 -12.59
CA LEU A 138 -9.16 42.15 -12.53
C LEU A 138 -7.75 41.65 -12.20
N ARG A 139 -6.70 42.23 -12.81
CA ARG A 139 -5.30 41.91 -12.50
C ARG A 139 -4.97 42.16 -11.03
N ILE A 140 -5.34 43.33 -10.50
CA ILE A 140 -5.13 43.69 -9.09
C ILE A 140 -5.92 42.76 -8.16
N SER A 141 -7.14 42.38 -8.55
CA SER A 141 -7.96 41.40 -7.82
C SER A 141 -7.27 40.04 -7.74
N VAL A 142 -6.77 39.52 -8.87
CA VAL A 142 -6.07 38.23 -8.91
C VAL A 142 -4.78 38.24 -8.09
N ASP A 143 -3.97 39.29 -8.20
CA ASP A 143 -2.76 39.44 -7.38
C ASP A 143 -3.09 39.38 -5.87
N SER A 144 -4.16 40.07 -5.46
CA SER A 144 -4.63 40.05 -4.07
C SER A 144 -5.10 38.65 -3.63
N LEU A 145 -5.80 37.93 -4.50
CA LEU A 145 -6.26 36.56 -4.23
C LEU A 145 -5.12 35.55 -4.17
N LEU A 146 -4.11 35.67 -5.04
CA LEU A 146 -2.91 34.84 -5.00
C LEU A 146 -2.10 35.06 -3.73
N LYS A 147 -1.95 36.32 -3.27
CA LYS A 147 -1.33 36.64 -1.98
C LYS A 147 -2.10 36.00 -0.82
N TRP A 148 -3.43 36.05 -0.86
CA TRP A 148 -4.27 35.40 0.15
C TRP A 148 -4.10 33.87 0.12
N LEU A 149 -4.10 33.24 -1.06
CA LEU A 149 -3.87 31.79 -1.23
C LEU A 149 -2.49 31.38 -0.72
N LYS A 150 -1.46 32.18 -0.98
CA LYS A 150 -0.10 31.95 -0.48
C LYS A 150 -0.11 31.81 1.04
N VAL A 151 -0.66 32.81 1.75
CA VAL A 151 -0.65 32.84 3.22
C VAL A 151 -1.58 31.78 3.82
N ASN A 152 -2.80 31.64 3.30
CA ASN A 152 -3.86 30.85 3.95
C ASN A 152 -3.89 29.37 3.52
N TYR A 153 -3.25 29.00 2.41
CA TYR A 153 -3.15 27.62 1.97
C TYR A 153 -1.70 27.17 1.86
N TRP A 154 -0.90 27.79 0.98
CA TRP A 154 0.42 27.27 0.64
C TRP A 154 1.37 27.29 1.85
N GLU A 155 1.49 28.39 2.59
CA GLU A 155 2.32 28.43 3.80
C GLU A 155 1.80 27.48 4.87
N VAL A 156 0.49 27.46 5.12
CA VAL A 156 -0.11 26.58 6.13
C VAL A 156 0.17 25.11 5.82
N GLU A 157 -0.05 24.68 4.58
CA GLU A 157 0.16 23.30 4.15
C GLU A 157 1.66 22.95 4.16
N LYS A 158 2.55 23.87 3.77
CA LYS A 158 4.02 23.67 3.85
C LYS A 158 4.50 23.38 5.27
N HIS A 159 3.97 24.10 6.26
CA HIS A 159 4.31 23.91 7.68
C HIS A 159 3.64 22.66 8.26
N ALA A 160 2.44 22.30 7.77
CA ALA A 160 1.71 21.12 8.22
C ALA A 160 2.27 19.81 7.64
N MET A 161 2.75 19.82 6.39
CA MET A 161 3.31 18.64 5.71
C MET A 161 4.63 18.22 6.35
N LYS A 162 4.63 17.03 6.95
CA LYS A 162 5.83 16.38 7.49
C LYS A 162 6.12 15.12 6.69
N ASP A 163 7.38 14.95 6.30
CA ASP A 163 7.83 13.70 5.71
C ASP A 163 7.75 12.60 6.76
N LEU A 164 6.98 11.55 6.46
CA LEU A 164 7.02 10.32 7.24
C LEU A 164 8.16 9.48 6.69
N ILE A 165 9.34 9.59 7.29
CA ILE A 165 10.45 8.67 7.03
C ILE A 165 10.04 7.34 7.66
N LEU A 166 9.41 6.47 6.88
CA LEU A 166 9.26 5.08 7.26
C LEU A 166 10.68 4.48 7.31
N PRO A 167 11.12 3.89 8.43
CA PRO A 167 12.37 3.14 8.43
C PRO A 167 12.25 2.09 7.33
N ASP A 168 13.33 1.94 6.55
CA ASP A 168 13.37 1.17 5.31
C ASP A 168 12.49 -0.08 5.44
N THR A 169 11.29 -0.02 4.84
CA THR A 169 10.21 -0.97 5.13
C THR A 169 10.64 -2.38 4.72
N ALA A 170 11.55 -2.47 3.74
CA ALA A 170 12.24 -3.67 3.34
C ALA A 170 13.17 -4.22 4.43
N PHE A 171 13.93 -3.37 5.13
CA PHE A 171 14.77 -3.78 6.25
C PHE A 171 13.94 -4.24 7.44
N LEU A 172 12.93 -3.47 7.85
CA LEU A 172 12.03 -3.86 8.94
C LEU A 172 11.24 -5.13 8.61
N PHE A 173 10.85 -5.30 7.35
CA PHE A 173 10.22 -6.54 6.89
C PHE A 173 11.20 -7.71 6.98
N LYS A 174 12.42 -7.55 6.43
CA LYS A 174 13.47 -8.58 6.47
C LYS A 174 13.77 -9.02 7.89
N ASP A 175 14.06 -8.07 8.78
CA ASP A 175 14.42 -8.33 10.18
C ASP A 175 13.30 -9.08 10.92
N LYS A 176 12.06 -8.56 10.86
CA LYS A 176 10.91 -9.20 11.52
C LYS A 176 10.59 -10.58 10.92
N PHE A 177 10.64 -10.68 9.60
CA PHE A 177 10.34 -11.93 8.91
C PHE A 177 11.40 -13.01 9.20
N SER A 178 12.68 -12.67 9.21
CA SER A 178 13.76 -13.56 9.64
C SER A 178 13.58 -14.04 11.08
N GLN A 179 13.33 -13.13 12.02
CA GLN A 179 13.07 -13.51 13.42
C GLN A 179 11.88 -14.45 13.58
N LEU A 180 10.82 -14.27 12.78
CA LEU A 180 9.65 -15.17 12.79
C LEU A 180 10.00 -16.58 12.28
N LEU A 181 10.86 -16.68 11.26
CA LEU A 181 11.36 -17.96 10.76
C LEU A 181 12.31 -18.63 11.77
N ASP A 182 13.13 -17.86 12.48
CA ASP A 182 13.99 -18.37 13.54
C ASP A 182 13.18 -18.99 14.69
N ILE A 183 12.08 -18.34 15.09
CA ILE A 183 11.14 -18.88 16.08
C ILE A 183 10.52 -20.20 15.57
N TYR A 184 10.11 -20.26 14.30
CA TYR A 184 9.59 -21.49 13.69
C TYR A 184 10.61 -22.63 13.76
N VAL A 185 11.87 -22.36 13.40
CA VAL A 185 12.95 -23.33 13.45
C VAL A 185 13.16 -23.85 14.88
N HIS A 186 13.26 -22.95 15.86
CA HIS A 186 13.46 -23.30 17.26
C HIS A 186 12.33 -24.19 17.80
N LEU A 187 11.07 -23.85 17.51
CA LEU A 187 9.92 -24.65 17.95
C LEU A 187 9.96 -26.07 17.37
N HIS A 188 10.38 -26.21 16.11
CA HIS A 188 10.54 -27.52 15.49
C HIS A 188 11.72 -28.33 16.06
N GLU A 189 12.82 -27.68 16.43
CA GLU A 189 13.94 -28.34 17.11
C GLU A 189 13.55 -28.88 18.48
N VAL A 190 12.83 -28.08 19.27
CA VAL A 190 12.29 -28.51 20.57
C VAL A 190 11.35 -29.70 20.38
N SER A 191 10.48 -29.68 19.37
CA SER A 191 9.60 -30.80 19.04
C SER A 191 10.35 -32.07 18.64
N SER A 192 11.43 -31.94 17.86
CA SER A 192 12.31 -33.06 17.48
C SER A 192 13.05 -33.66 18.69
N LYS A 193 13.55 -32.83 19.59
CA LYS A 193 14.17 -33.28 20.84
C LYS A 193 13.16 -34.00 21.74
N ASN A 194 11.95 -33.47 21.88
CA ASN A 194 10.87 -34.09 22.63
C ASN A 194 10.49 -35.47 22.07
N THR A 195 10.42 -35.63 20.75
CA THR A 195 10.12 -36.94 20.13
C THR A 195 11.21 -37.98 20.39
N LYS A 196 12.49 -37.59 20.40
CA LYS A 196 13.60 -38.47 20.82
C LYS A 196 13.46 -38.92 22.28
N LEU A 197 13.11 -38.01 23.18
CA LEU A 197 12.87 -38.32 24.60
C LEU A 197 11.69 -39.30 24.78
N VAL A 198 10.59 -39.11 24.05
CA VAL A 198 9.46 -40.05 24.04
C VAL A 198 9.88 -41.43 23.52
N GLY A 199 10.77 -41.47 22.53
CA GLY A 199 11.35 -42.70 22.01
C GLY A 199 12.10 -43.52 23.07
N ALA A 200 12.74 -42.85 24.03
CA ALA A 200 13.52 -43.44 25.12
C ALA A 200 12.71 -43.88 26.34
N ILE A 201 11.37 -43.73 26.32
CA ILE A 201 10.50 -44.20 27.40
C ILE A 201 10.45 -45.74 27.38
N ASN A 202 10.82 -46.36 28.51
CA ASN A 202 10.84 -47.83 28.67
C ASN A 202 9.43 -48.46 28.74
N SER A 203 8.44 -47.72 29.23
CA SER A 203 7.05 -48.21 29.33
C SER A 203 6.33 -48.07 27.99
N GLN A 204 5.96 -49.21 27.40
CA GLN A 204 5.27 -49.27 26.11
C GLN A 204 3.88 -48.60 26.13
N ASP A 205 3.11 -48.76 27.22
CA ASP A 205 1.78 -48.14 27.38
C ASP A 205 1.86 -46.60 27.43
N ILE A 206 2.84 -46.06 28.17
CA ILE A 206 3.06 -44.61 28.25
C ILE A 206 3.53 -44.08 26.90
N LYS A 207 4.44 -44.80 26.23
CA LYS A 207 4.95 -44.44 24.91
C LYS A 207 3.83 -44.39 23.86
N GLU A 208 2.93 -45.37 23.85
CA GLU A 208 1.77 -45.39 22.95
C GLU A 208 0.78 -44.25 23.25
N LYS A 209 0.50 -43.95 24.52
CA LYS A 209 -0.36 -42.82 24.91
C LYS A 209 0.24 -41.48 24.48
N VAL A 210 1.54 -41.28 24.67
CA VAL A 210 2.23 -40.04 24.27
C VAL A 210 2.34 -39.91 22.75
N LEU A 211 2.60 -41.01 22.03
CA LEU A 211 2.56 -41.01 20.56
C LEU A 211 1.16 -40.69 20.03
N LYS A 212 0.12 -41.27 20.62
CA LYS A 212 -1.27 -41.02 20.25
C LYS A 212 -1.69 -39.58 20.55
N LEU A 213 -1.24 -39.00 21.66
CA LEU A 213 -1.38 -37.58 21.97
C LEU A 213 -0.72 -36.70 20.89
N GLY A 214 0.51 -37.01 20.48
CA GLY A 214 1.20 -36.28 19.41
C GLY A 214 0.48 -36.40 18.05
N GLN A 215 -0.06 -37.57 17.73
CA GLN A 215 -0.88 -37.78 16.52
C GLN A 215 -2.18 -36.98 16.55
N LEU A 216 -2.88 -36.97 17.69
CA LEU A 216 -4.11 -36.18 17.86
C LEU A 216 -3.84 -34.68 17.78
N GLN A 217 -2.74 -34.21 18.38
CA GLN A 217 -2.28 -32.82 18.24
C GLN A 217 -2.00 -32.47 16.77
N TYR A 218 -1.36 -33.37 16.02
CA TYR A 218 -1.12 -33.17 14.58
C TYR A 218 -2.43 -33.20 13.75
N GLN A 219 -3.41 -34.01 14.12
CA GLN A 219 -4.72 -34.04 13.47
C GLN A 219 -5.52 -32.76 13.74
N LEU A 220 -5.54 -32.29 15.00
CA LEU A 220 -6.12 -31.00 15.37
C LEU A 220 -5.44 -29.85 14.63
N PHE A 221 -4.12 -29.83 14.60
CA PHE A 221 -3.31 -28.91 13.80
C PHE A 221 -3.71 -28.89 12.32
N ARG A 222 -3.94 -30.06 11.71
CA ARG A 222 -4.41 -30.19 10.31
C ARG A 222 -5.81 -29.65 10.09
N GLN A 223 -6.68 -29.70 11.10
CA GLN A 223 -8.03 -29.13 11.05
C GLN A 223 -7.99 -27.61 11.20
N GLU A 224 -7.18 -27.07 12.11
CA GLU A 224 -7.04 -25.62 12.34
C GLU A 224 -6.41 -24.89 11.14
N ILE A 225 -5.51 -25.54 10.38
CA ILE A 225 -4.99 -25.01 9.09
C ILE A 225 -6.13 -24.79 8.08
N ARG A 226 -7.24 -25.51 8.17
CA ARG A 226 -8.37 -25.34 7.23
C ARG A 226 -9.28 -24.16 7.62
N THR A 227 -9.35 -23.80 8.89
CA THR A 227 -10.28 -22.79 9.43
C THR A 227 -9.61 -21.43 9.75
N TRP A 228 -8.29 -21.31 9.55
CA TRP A 228 -7.45 -20.15 9.88
C TRP A 228 -7.81 -18.78 9.26
N GLU A 229 -8.71 -18.68 8.27
CA GLU A 229 -9.09 -17.39 7.68
C GLU A 229 -10.11 -16.62 8.53
N THR A 230 -10.81 -17.30 9.45
CA THR A 230 -11.81 -16.70 10.34
C THR A 230 -11.26 -16.41 11.74
N THR A 231 -10.01 -16.80 12.03
CA THR A 231 -9.41 -16.66 13.35
C THR A 231 -8.73 -15.29 13.50
N VAL A 232 -9.06 -14.55 14.56
CA VAL A 232 -8.36 -13.30 14.90
C VAL A 232 -6.93 -13.63 15.29
N MET A 233 -5.96 -13.12 14.53
CA MET A 233 -4.53 -13.36 14.75
C MET A 233 -3.85 -12.12 15.32
N PRO A 234 -2.88 -12.27 16.24
CA PRO A 234 -2.08 -11.17 16.72
C PRO A 234 -1.28 -10.54 15.58
N SER A 235 -0.96 -9.25 15.70
CA SER A 235 -0.04 -8.60 14.77
C SER A 235 1.36 -9.19 14.93
N VAL A 236 2.15 -9.24 13.86
CA VAL A 236 3.55 -9.71 13.92
C VAL A 236 4.34 -8.96 14.98
N SER A 237 4.10 -7.65 15.14
CA SER A 237 4.75 -6.82 16.16
C SER A 237 4.39 -7.23 17.60
N SER A 238 3.16 -7.69 17.84
CA SER A 238 2.72 -8.16 19.17
C SER A 238 3.24 -9.56 19.52
N VAL A 239 3.78 -10.30 18.54
CA VAL A 239 4.35 -11.64 18.75
C VAL A 239 5.62 -11.55 19.59
N TYR A 240 6.37 -10.45 19.49
CA TYR A 240 7.62 -10.23 20.22
C TYR A 240 7.42 -9.80 21.68
N GLU A 241 6.18 -9.61 22.15
CA GLU A 241 5.93 -9.36 23.56
C GLU A 241 6.17 -10.64 24.39
N PRO A 242 6.90 -10.58 25.52
CA PRO A 242 7.24 -11.76 26.32
C PRO A 242 6.05 -12.64 26.71
N THR A 243 4.88 -12.03 26.94
CA THR A 243 3.64 -12.72 27.31
C THR A 243 3.00 -13.49 26.17
N GLN A 244 3.24 -13.06 24.92
CA GLN A 244 2.75 -13.72 23.71
C GLN A 244 3.71 -14.82 23.25
N LEU A 245 5.03 -14.60 23.37
CA LEU A 245 6.09 -15.58 23.04
C LEU A 245 5.84 -16.96 23.66
N VAL A 246 5.40 -17.01 24.92
CA VAL A 246 5.12 -18.27 25.64
C VAL A 246 3.96 -19.06 25.03
N LYS A 247 3.03 -18.39 24.34
CA LYS A 247 1.82 -18.99 23.75
C LYS A 247 2.00 -19.36 22.28
N ILE A 248 3.14 -19.03 21.68
CA ILE A 248 3.39 -19.29 20.26
C ILE A 248 3.54 -20.79 20.04
N THR A 249 2.77 -21.31 19.09
CA THR A 249 2.87 -22.67 18.57
C THR A 249 3.38 -22.67 17.13
N ILE A 250 3.85 -23.83 16.65
CA ILE A 250 4.21 -24.05 15.24
C ILE A 250 3.09 -23.59 14.30
N LEU A 251 1.82 -23.80 14.67
CA LEU A 251 0.68 -23.36 13.87
C LEU A 251 0.58 -21.84 13.77
N THR A 252 0.68 -21.16 14.91
CA THR A 252 0.59 -19.69 14.94
C THR A 252 1.74 -19.06 14.14
N THR A 253 2.96 -19.64 14.20
CA THR A 253 4.06 -19.20 13.34
C THR A 253 3.77 -19.43 11.86
N ILE A 254 3.19 -20.58 11.47
CA ILE A 254 2.82 -20.85 10.07
C ILE A 254 1.75 -19.85 9.59
N GLN A 255 0.74 -19.59 10.41
CA GLN A 255 -0.32 -18.61 10.13
C GLN A 255 0.25 -17.20 9.93
N LEU A 256 1.14 -16.77 10.83
CA LEU A 256 1.80 -15.46 10.75
C LEU A 256 2.68 -15.36 9.51
N VAL A 257 3.49 -16.37 9.20
CA VAL A 257 4.35 -16.41 8.01
C VAL A 257 3.52 -16.31 6.73
N VAL A 258 2.47 -17.11 6.60
CA VAL A 258 1.60 -17.08 5.40
C VAL A 258 0.89 -15.72 5.28
N ARG A 259 0.44 -15.13 6.39
CA ARG A 259 -0.18 -13.81 6.40
C ARG A 259 0.82 -12.70 6.05
N THR A 260 2.05 -12.77 6.55
CA THR A 260 3.08 -11.76 6.27
C THR A 260 3.50 -11.73 4.82
N ILE A 261 3.59 -12.88 4.15
CA ILE A 261 4.04 -12.93 2.76
C ILE A 261 2.88 -12.66 1.78
N LYS A 262 1.61 -12.83 2.20
CA LYS A 262 0.42 -12.60 1.37
C LYS A 262 0.42 -11.29 0.55
N PRO A 263 0.58 -10.10 1.16
CA PRO A 263 0.51 -8.84 0.41
C PRO A 263 1.67 -8.67 -0.59
N TYR A 264 2.83 -9.27 -0.33
CA TYR A 264 4.00 -9.17 -1.21
C TYR A 264 3.87 -10.03 -2.46
N PHE A 265 3.19 -11.17 -2.38
CA PHE A 265 2.87 -11.98 -3.55
C PHE A 265 1.75 -11.39 -4.43
N GLU A 266 0.95 -10.44 -3.92
CA GLU A 266 -0.14 -9.81 -4.68
C GLU A 266 0.32 -8.61 -5.52
N HIS A 267 1.48 -8.03 -5.20
CA HIS A 267 1.92 -6.76 -5.79
C HIS A 267 3.31 -6.80 -6.47
N GLU A 268 3.94 -7.97 -6.64
CA GLU A 268 5.29 -8.12 -7.24
C GLU A 268 6.31 -7.06 -6.75
N THR A 269 6.19 -6.62 -5.49
CA THR A 269 7.11 -5.65 -4.89
C THR A 269 8.22 -6.42 -4.18
N ALA A 270 9.46 -6.00 -4.45
CA ALA A 270 10.70 -6.77 -4.33
C ALA A 270 11.00 -7.46 -2.97
N ASN A 271 11.83 -8.50 -3.05
CA ASN A 271 12.62 -9.18 -2.00
C ASN A 271 11.98 -10.18 -1.02
N ALA A 272 10.66 -10.27 -0.83
CA ALA A 272 10.12 -11.23 0.16
C ALA A 272 10.35 -12.71 -0.22
N THR A 273 10.12 -13.05 -1.49
CA THR A 273 10.43 -14.38 -2.03
C THR A 273 11.92 -14.69 -1.93
N GLU A 274 12.77 -13.71 -2.21
CA GLU A 274 14.23 -13.87 -2.14
C GLU A 274 14.69 -14.11 -0.70
N ILE A 275 14.21 -13.32 0.26
CA ILE A 275 14.53 -13.49 1.68
C ILE A 275 14.11 -14.88 2.16
N PHE A 276 12.91 -15.35 1.80
CA PHE A 276 12.44 -16.67 2.19
C PHE A 276 13.26 -17.80 1.54
N VAL A 277 13.57 -17.71 0.25
CA VAL A 277 14.40 -18.70 -0.46
C VAL A 277 15.82 -18.72 0.12
N CYS A 278 16.45 -17.56 0.31
CA CYS A 278 17.76 -17.47 0.96
C CYS A 278 17.75 -18.09 2.36
N PHE A 279 16.71 -17.84 3.17
CA PHE A 279 16.60 -18.44 4.49
C PHE A 279 16.50 -19.98 4.43
N LEU A 280 15.66 -20.53 3.53
CA LEU A 280 15.54 -21.98 3.33
C LEU A 280 16.85 -22.63 2.84
N LEU A 281 17.63 -21.90 2.05
CA LEU A 281 18.94 -22.36 1.58
C LEU A 281 19.99 -22.29 2.68
N GLN A 282 19.96 -21.26 3.54
CA GLN A 282 20.87 -21.08 4.67
C GLN A 282 20.64 -22.08 5.82
N ASP A 283 19.38 -22.36 6.20
CA ASP A 283 19.06 -23.39 7.22
C ASP A 283 19.47 -24.81 6.78
N GLY A 284 19.71 -25.01 5.48
CA GLY A 284 20.01 -26.30 4.87
C GLY A 284 21.47 -26.75 4.95
N VAL A 285 22.44 -25.85 5.23
CA VAL A 285 23.87 -26.11 4.95
C VAL A 285 24.53 -27.13 5.90
N ASP A 286 24.06 -27.24 7.15
CA ASP A 286 24.81 -27.92 8.23
C ASP A 286 24.22 -29.26 8.73
N GLU A 287 23.09 -29.74 8.18
CA GLU A 287 22.42 -30.98 8.63
C GLU A 287 21.92 -31.87 7.47
N ASP A 288 21.57 -33.13 7.78
CA ASP A 288 20.97 -34.07 6.83
C ASP A 288 19.71 -33.47 6.15
N ILE A 289 19.79 -33.36 4.82
CA ILE A 289 18.81 -32.72 3.94
C ILE A 289 17.40 -33.28 4.19
N ASP A 290 17.25 -34.59 4.41
CA ASP A 290 15.97 -35.25 4.61
C ASP A 290 15.29 -34.89 5.94
N THR A 291 16.09 -34.62 6.97
CA THR A 291 15.61 -34.26 8.30
C THR A 291 15.11 -32.81 8.34
N ARG A 292 15.86 -31.89 7.70
CA ARG A 292 15.47 -30.47 7.57
C ARG A 292 14.28 -30.29 6.61
N ILE A 293 14.19 -31.06 5.53
CA ILE A 293 13.02 -31.06 4.63
C ILE A 293 11.71 -31.35 5.39
N LYS A 294 11.73 -32.33 6.31
CA LYS A 294 10.56 -32.69 7.13
C LYS A 294 10.10 -31.55 8.04
N ARG A 295 11.02 -30.71 8.54
CA ARG A 295 10.70 -29.52 9.37
C ARG A 295 9.83 -28.53 8.62
N TRP A 296 10.16 -28.24 7.36
CA TRP A 296 9.50 -27.19 6.58
C TRP A 296 8.27 -27.68 5.80
N GLN A 297 8.10 -28.99 5.68
CA GLN A 297 6.97 -29.63 5.01
C GLN A 297 5.60 -29.06 5.43
N PRO A 298 5.30 -28.78 6.73
CA PRO A 298 4.01 -28.21 7.13
C PRO A 298 3.79 -26.79 6.60
N LEU A 299 4.79 -25.91 6.70
CA LEU A 299 4.72 -24.54 6.19
C LEU A 299 4.57 -24.51 4.67
N LEU A 300 5.34 -25.33 3.96
CA LEU A 300 5.24 -25.43 2.49
C LEU A 300 3.89 -25.95 2.03
N ALA A 301 3.33 -26.94 2.74
CA ALA A 301 1.98 -27.43 2.45
C ALA A 301 0.92 -26.33 2.66
N ALA A 302 1.11 -25.45 3.63
CA ALA A 302 0.21 -24.32 3.91
C ALA A 302 0.30 -23.23 2.83
N LEU A 303 1.52 -22.83 2.42
CA LEU A 303 1.76 -21.91 1.30
C LEU A 303 1.18 -22.46 -0.01
N HIS A 304 1.32 -23.77 -0.22
CA HIS A 304 0.80 -24.47 -1.38
C HIS A 304 -0.74 -24.44 -1.46
N ALA A 305 -1.42 -24.67 -0.33
CA ALA A 305 -2.89 -24.60 -0.26
C ALA A 305 -3.44 -23.22 -0.64
N LYS A 306 -2.64 -22.16 -0.53
CA LYS A 306 -3.01 -20.77 -0.87
C LYS A 306 -2.54 -20.31 -2.26
N GLY A 307 -2.06 -21.23 -3.10
CA GLY A 307 -1.69 -20.92 -4.48
C GLY A 307 -0.43 -20.07 -4.64
N ARG A 308 0.36 -19.86 -3.56
CA ARG A 308 1.57 -19.03 -3.55
C ARG A 308 2.85 -19.80 -3.91
N PHE A 309 2.66 -21.03 -4.37
CA PHE A 309 3.70 -22.02 -4.63
C PHE A 309 4.52 -21.81 -5.92
N PRO A 310 3.93 -21.41 -7.06
CA PRO A 310 4.68 -21.31 -8.32
C PRO A 310 5.82 -20.29 -8.28
N ILE A 311 5.61 -19.17 -7.57
CA ILE A 311 6.59 -18.08 -7.45
C ILE A 311 7.83 -18.55 -6.68
N LEU A 312 7.63 -19.33 -5.62
CA LEU A 312 8.72 -19.94 -4.84
C LEU A 312 9.48 -20.99 -5.64
N LEU A 313 8.76 -21.82 -6.41
CA LEU A 313 9.37 -22.88 -7.22
C LEU A 313 10.25 -22.29 -8.31
N ASN A 314 9.79 -21.28 -9.05
CA ASN A 314 10.58 -20.64 -10.11
C ASN A 314 11.93 -20.15 -9.56
N ARG A 315 11.89 -19.45 -8.42
CA ARG A 315 13.10 -18.91 -7.83
C ARG A 315 14.04 -20.00 -7.30
N MET A 316 13.50 -21.07 -6.74
CA MET A 316 14.30 -22.21 -6.28
C MET A 316 14.96 -22.95 -7.45
N VAL A 317 14.28 -23.05 -8.60
CA VAL A 317 14.83 -23.65 -9.83
C VAL A 317 16.00 -22.81 -10.35
N ASP A 318 15.93 -21.48 -10.30
CA ASP A 318 17.05 -20.61 -10.70
C ASP A 318 18.34 -20.96 -9.92
N TYR A 319 18.24 -21.12 -8.60
CA TYR A 319 19.36 -21.54 -7.75
C TYR A 319 19.79 -22.98 -8.03
N ALA A 320 18.85 -23.87 -8.30
CA ALA A 320 19.12 -25.28 -8.64
C ALA A 320 19.76 -25.45 -10.02
N CYS A 321 19.64 -24.49 -10.94
CA CYS A 321 20.29 -24.53 -12.24
C CYS A 321 21.68 -23.86 -12.23
N ASN A 322 22.03 -23.14 -11.17
CA ASN A 322 23.31 -22.44 -11.05
C ASN A 322 24.38 -23.31 -10.38
N GLU A 323 25.14 -24.07 -11.15
CA GLU A 323 26.20 -24.98 -10.66
C GLU A 323 27.36 -24.27 -9.94
N GLN A 324 27.52 -22.95 -10.13
CA GLN A 324 28.53 -22.13 -9.45
C GLN A 324 28.10 -21.68 -8.05
N SER A 325 26.83 -21.87 -7.69
CA SER A 325 26.31 -21.51 -6.37
C SER A 325 26.62 -22.59 -5.33
N GLU A 326 27.11 -22.20 -4.15
CA GLU A 326 27.27 -23.09 -2.99
C GLU A 326 25.95 -23.77 -2.57
N TYR A 327 24.81 -23.16 -2.93
CA TYR A 327 23.48 -23.63 -2.59
C TYR A 327 22.83 -24.55 -3.63
N HIS A 328 23.49 -24.82 -4.76
CA HIS A 328 22.94 -25.59 -5.90
C HIS A 328 22.32 -26.94 -5.48
N LYS A 329 23.04 -27.73 -4.68
CA LYS A 329 22.58 -29.06 -4.23
C LYS A 329 21.35 -28.97 -3.31
N HIS A 330 21.33 -27.97 -2.42
CA HIS A 330 20.22 -27.71 -1.52
C HIS A 330 18.98 -27.25 -2.31
N ALA A 331 19.17 -26.33 -3.27
CA ALA A 331 18.12 -25.85 -4.15
C ALA A 331 17.51 -26.98 -5.01
N ALA A 332 18.34 -27.91 -5.50
CA ALA A 332 17.86 -29.10 -6.22
C ALA A 332 17.01 -30.02 -5.31
N GLY A 333 17.45 -30.27 -4.08
CA GLY A 333 16.69 -31.05 -3.08
C GLY A 333 15.34 -30.40 -2.75
N TRP A 334 15.32 -29.09 -2.53
CA TRP A 334 14.10 -28.30 -2.35
C TRP A 334 13.19 -28.39 -3.57
N THR A 335 13.71 -28.23 -4.78
CA THR A 335 12.95 -28.30 -6.03
C THR A 335 12.23 -29.65 -6.17
N ILE A 336 12.90 -30.76 -5.85
CA ILE A 336 12.29 -32.11 -5.87
C ILE A 336 11.13 -32.22 -4.87
N LEU A 337 11.33 -31.75 -3.63
CA LEU A 337 10.28 -31.76 -2.61
C LEU A 337 9.08 -30.91 -3.02
N LEU A 338 9.37 -29.76 -3.61
CA LEU A 338 8.36 -28.83 -4.07
C LEU A 338 7.52 -29.48 -5.19
N LEU A 339 8.16 -30.08 -6.19
CA LEU A 339 7.48 -30.80 -7.28
C LEU A 339 6.64 -32.00 -6.76
N LYS A 340 7.15 -32.77 -5.80
CA LYS A 340 6.38 -33.85 -5.13
C LYS A 340 5.10 -33.31 -4.46
N SER A 341 5.17 -32.11 -3.89
CA SER A 341 4.03 -31.46 -3.24
C SER A 341 2.97 -31.00 -4.25
N LEU A 342 3.37 -30.46 -5.40
CA LEU A 342 2.46 -30.17 -6.53
C LEU A 342 1.73 -31.43 -7.03
N LEU A 343 2.47 -32.52 -7.21
CA LEU A 343 1.93 -33.79 -7.68
C LEU A 343 0.85 -34.35 -6.73
N LYS A 344 1.02 -34.13 -5.42
CA LYS A 344 0.01 -34.48 -4.40
C LYS A 344 -1.28 -33.67 -4.56
N ARG A 345 -1.20 -32.37 -4.88
CA ARG A 345 -2.40 -31.54 -5.16
C ARG A 345 -3.08 -31.92 -6.44
N TYR A 346 -2.33 -32.19 -7.51
CA TYR A 346 -2.92 -32.70 -8.74
C TYR A 346 -3.76 -33.96 -8.46
N LYS A 347 -3.22 -34.90 -7.69
CA LYS A 347 -3.96 -36.09 -7.22
C LYS A 347 -5.18 -35.74 -6.36
N ALA A 348 -5.06 -34.79 -5.43
CA ALA A 348 -6.18 -34.37 -4.57
C ALA A 348 -7.30 -33.65 -5.34
N GLN A 349 -6.96 -32.78 -6.30
CA GLN A 349 -7.93 -32.13 -7.19
C GLN A 349 -8.60 -33.14 -8.11
N LYS A 350 -7.84 -34.09 -8.66
CA LYS A 350 -8.39 -35.21 -9.44
C LYS A 350 -9.36 -36.07 -8.63
N ASN A 351 -9.05 -36.32 -7.35
CA ASN A 351 -9.93 -37.06 -6.44
C ASN A 351 -11.19 -36.26 -6.09
N LEU A 352 -11.10 -34.93 -5.95
CA LEU A 352 -12.26 -34.06 -5.73
C LEU A 352 -13.17 -34.00 -6.96
N THR A 353 -12.62 -33.92 -8.17
CA THR A 353 -13.39 -33.91 -9.40
C THR A 353 -14.03 -35.27 -9.69
N SER A 354 -13.37 -36.37 -9.34
CA SER A 354 -13.97 -37.72 -9.40
C SER A 354 -15.03 -37.94 -8.33
N TYR A 355 -14.89 -37.40 -7.11
CA TYR A 355 -15.97 -37.38 -6.12
C TYR A 355 -17.17 -36.56 -6.58
N HIS A 356 -16.95 -35.39 -7.18
CA HIS A 356 -18.04 -34.59 -7.76
C HIS A 356 -18.72 -35.32 -8.92
N ALA A 357 -17.96 -36.04 -9.77
CA ALA A 357 -18.53 -36.86 -10.83
C ALA A 357 -19.36 -38.03 -10.29
N ILE A 358 -18.92 -38.68 -9.21
CA ILE A 358 -19.67 -39.78 -8.55
C ILE A 358 -20.94 -39.25 -7.87
N VAL A 359 -20.87 -38.11 -7.18
CA VAL A 359 -22.05 -37.47 -6.55
C VAL A 359 -23.05 -37.00 -7.60
N PHE A 360 -22.58 -36.47 -8.74
CA PHE A 360 -23.44 -36.08 -9.87
C PHE A 360 -24.11 -37.30 -10.52
N HIS A 361 -23.43 -38.44 -10.62
CA HIS A 361 -24.01 -39.70 -11.09
C HIS A 361 -25.06 -40.26 -10.12
N LEU A 362 -24.79 -40.25 -8.80
CA LEU A 362 -25.74 -40.73 -7.79
C LEU A 362 -27.00 -39.84 -7.68
N GLN A 363 -26.86 -38.52 -7.88
CA GLN A 363 -28.01 -37.60 -7.92
C GLN A 363 -28.87 -37.77 -9.18
N ASN A 364 -28.26 -38.13 -10.32
CA ASN A 364 -29.00 -38.38 -11.57
C ASN A 364 -29.67 -39.76 -11.61
N GLU A 365 -29.13 -40.79 -10.95
CA GLU A 365 -29.80 -42.11 -10.82
C GLU A 365 -31.00 -42.07 -9.86
N SER A 366 -31.01 -41.14 -8.90
CA SER A 366 -32.14 -40.93 -7.97
C SER A 366 -33.35 -40.20 -8.59
N SER A 367 -33.22 -39.78 -9.85
CA SER A 367 -34.26 -39.00 -10.56
C SER A 367 -35.09 -39.84 -11.56
N TYR A 368 -34.85 -41.15 -11.63
CA TYR A 368 -35.47 -42.08 -12.59
C TYR A 368 -36.09 -43.34 -11.94
N ILE A 369 -36.42 -43.30 -10.64
CA ILE A 369 -37.29 -44.25 -9.95
C ILE A 369 -38.31 -43.43 -9.16
#